data_AF-A0A9D1PNG7-F1
#
_entry.id   AF-A0A9D1PNG7-F1
#
_cell.length_a   1.000
_cell.length_b   1.000
_cell.length_c   1.000
_cell.angle_alpha   90.00
_cell.angle_beta   90.00
_cell.angle_gamma   90.00
#
_symmetry.space_group_name_H-M   'P 1'
#
loop_
_entity.id
_entity.type
_entity.pdbx_description
1 polymer ?
#
loop_
_entity_poly.entity_id
_entity_poly.type
_entity_poly.pdbx_seq_one_letter_code
_entity_poly.pdbx_strand_id
1 'polypeptide(L)'
;MFLSLFGAVESGAIYAIMALGVYLSFRVLDFPDLTVDGSFVTGAAVAAVSIMNGFPPFIATIIGTLAGFLAGCITGILHTKGKINALLSGILMMIALYSINLRIMGSPQISLLNEATIKSQIVSIWEKTGLDPLLNNMLALTKLDKFPSTWGILIVMSILVIIIKLLADYFLKTEVGLALRATGNNQKMIRSFSANTDTLIILGIGISNG
;
A
#
# COMPACT_ATOMS: atom_id res chain seq x y z
N MET A 1 -16.39 9.61 21.82
CA MET A 1 -16.78 8.44 21.00
C MET A 1 -16.76 8.77 19.51
N PHE A 2 -17.48 9.80 19.05
CA PHE A 2 -17.53 10.16 17.61
C PHE A 2 -16.16 10.43 16.96
N LEU A 3 -15.30 11.25 17.59
CA LEU A 3 -13.93 11.50 17.10
C LEU A 3 -13.07 10.23 16.98
N SER A 4 -13.20 9.31 17.94
CA SER A 4 -12.46 8.04 17.93
C SER A 4 -12.95 7.12 16.81
N LEU A 5 -14.28 7.11 16.57
CA LEU A 5 -14.87 6.38 15.44
C LEU A 5 -14.41 6.98 14.11
N PHE A 6 -14.39 8.31 14.00
CA PHE A 6 -13.90 9.01 12.81
C PHE A 6 -12.43 8.67 12.53
N GLY A 7 -11.56 8.73 13.55
CA GLY A 7 -10.15 8.38 13.42
C GLY A 7 -9.93 6.91 13.04
N ALA A 8 -10.78 6.00 13.51
CA ALA A 8 -10.75 4.59 13.11
C ALA A 8 -11.12 4.42 11.63
N VAL A 9 -12.14 5.14 11.14
CA VAL A 9 -12.53 5.12 9.72
C VAL A 9 -11.45 5.76 8.83
N GLU A 10 -10.85 6.88 9.25
CA GLU A 10 -9.74 7.52 8.54
C GLU A 10 -8.54 6.56 8.41
N SER A 11 -8.15 5.92 9.50
CA SER A 11 -7.06 4.94 9.49
C SER A 11 -7.40 3.72 8.63
N GLY A 12 -8.64 3.23 8.72
CA GLY A 12 -9.14 2.13 7.90
C GLY A 12 -9.09 2.43 6.40
N ALA A 13 -9.42 3.66 5.99
CA ALA A 13 -9.31 4.10 4.60
C ALA A 13 -7.85 4.10 4.11
N ILE A 14 -6.88 4.45 4.97
CA ILE A 14 -5.45 4.39 4.62
C ILE A 14 -4.99 2.92 4.46
N TYR A 15 -5.35 2.04 5.40
CA TYR A 15 -4.98 0.62 5.35
C TYR A 15 -5.71 -0.18 4.25
N ALA A 16 -6.76 0.38 3.64
CA ALA A 16 -7.46 -0.26 2.53
C ALA A 16 -6.54 -0.52 1.32
N ILE A 17 -5.52 0.32 1.09
CA ILE A 17 -4.53 0.11 0.01
C ILE A 17 -3.71 -1.15 0.28
N MET A 18 -3.25 -1.34 1.52
CA MET A 18 -2.55 -2.57 1.93
C MET A 18 -3.44 -3.80 1.77
N ALA A 19 -4.72 -3.70 2.14
CA ALA A 19 -5.69 -4.79 1.97
C ALA A 19 -5.92 -5.16 0.48
N LEU A 20 -5.88 -4.20 -0.45
CA LEU A 20 -5.92 -4.49 -1.89
C LEU A 20 -4.69 -5.26 -2.36
N GLY A 21 -3.50 -4.95 -1.82
CA GLY A 21 -2.29 -5.73 -2.05
C GLY A 21 -2.48 -7.17 -1.60
N VAL A 22 -2.83 -7.39 -0.32
CA VAL A 22 -3.11 -8.74 0.21
C VAL A 22 -4.18 -9.48 -0.59
N TYR A 23 -5.21 -8.79 -1.08
CA TYR A 23 -6.22 -9.39 -1.95
C TYR A 23 -5.61 -9.88 -3.28
N LEU A 24 -4.73 -9.10 -3.91
CA LEU A 24 -4.10 -9.47 -5.18
C LEU A 24 -3.23 -10.72 -5.03
N SER A 25 -2.42 -10.81 -3.97
CA SER A 25 -1.59 -12.01 -3.74
C SER A 25 -2.43 -13.24 -3.39
N PHE A 26 -3.31 -13.15 -2.38
CA PHE A 26 -4.05 -14.32 -1.88
C PHE A 26 -5.17 -14.78 -2.80
N ARG A 27 -5.98 -13.86 -3.35
CA ARG A 27 -7.20 -14.23 -4.09
C ARG A 27 -7.00 -14.30 -5.58
N VAL A 28 -6.09 -13.51 -6.14
CA VAL A 28 -5.88 -13.46 -7.58
C VAL A 28 -4.74 -14.40 -8.01
N LEU A 29 -3.61 -14.38 -7.29
CA LEU A 29 -2.45 -15.20 -7.61
C LEU A 29 -2.44 -16.57 -6.89
N ASP A 30 -3.35 -16.79 -5.94
CA ASP A 30 -3.35 -17.96 -5.04
C ASP A 30 -1.98 -18.16 -4.34
N PHE A 31 -1.36 -17.04 -3.96
CA PHE A 31 -0.08 -17.01 -3.27
C PHE A 31 -0.29 -16.38 -1.90
N PRO A 32 -0.15 -17.13 -0.80
CA PRO A 32 -0.37 -16.61 0.55
C PRO A 32 0.82 -15.74 1.01
N ASP A 33 0.93 -14.53 0.46
CA ASP A 33 2.04 -13.61 0.72
C ASP A 33 1.80 -12.75 1.96
N LEU A 34 2.54 -13.02 3.03
CA LEU A 34 2.59 -12.17 4.22
C LEU A 34 3.66 -11.06 4.13
N THR A 35 4.40 -10.95 3.02
CA THR A 35 5.39 -9.88 2.80
C THR A 35 4.75 -8.50 2.78
N VAL A 36 3.48 -8.40 2.37
CA VAL A 36 2.74 -7.13 2.24
C VAL A 36 2.76 -6.32 3.53
N ASP A 37 2.68 -6.99 4.69
CA ASP A 37 2.76 -6.33 6.00
C ASP A 37 4.15 -5.69 6.23
N GLY A 38 5.22 -6.37 5.81
CA GLY A 38 6.59 -5.87 5.95
C GLY A 38 6.97 -4.82 4.90
N SER A 39 6.55 -5.02 3.64
CA SER A 39 6.89 -4.15 2.50
C SER A 39 6.15 -2.82 2.55
N PHE A 40 4.93 -2.80 3.09
CA PHE A 40 4.21 -1.55 3.38
C PHE A 40 5.01 -0.67 4.34
N VAL A 41 5.59 -1.27 5.39
CA VAL A 41 6.48 -0.56 6.32
C VAL A 41 7.79 -0.16 5.65
N THR A 42 8.34 -0.97 4.74
CA THR A 42 9.54 -0.61 3.96
C THR A 42 9.30 0.63 3.10
N GLY A 43 8.16 0.71 2.42
CA GLY A 43 7.79 1.89 1.64
C GLY A 43 7.68 3.13 2.52
N ALA A 44 7.05 3.01 3.69
CA ALA A 44 6.96 4.10 4.67
C ALA A 44 8.33 4.51 5.22
N ALA A 45 9.20 3.57 5.56
CA ALA A 45 10.54 3.82 6.08
C ALA A 45 11.42 4.53 5.04
N VAL A 46 11.41 4.07 3.79
CA VAL A 46 12.19 4.67 2.70
C VAL A 46 11.65 6.07 2.37
N ALA A 47 10.34 6.27 2.34
CA ALA A 47 9.74 7.58 2.13
C ALA A 47 10.10 8.55 3.27
N ALA A 48 10.01 8.10 4.53
CA ALA A 48 10.34 8.91 5.71
C ALA A 48 11.82 9.36 5.71
N VAL A 49 12.75 8.43 5.46
CA VAL A 49 14.18 8.74 5.37
C VAL A 49 14.47 9.66 4.19
N SER A 50 13.81 9.47 3.05
CA SER A 50 13.98 10.35 1.89
C SER A 50 13.50 11.78 2.16
N ILE A 51 12.36 11.94 2.85
CA ILE A 51 11.84 13.26 3.27
C ILE A 51 12.83 13.93 4.22
N MET A 52 13.36 13.22 5.21
CA MET A 52 14.40 13.75 6.11
C MET A 52 15.66 14.20 5.37
N ASN A 53 16.01 13.52 4.29
CA ASN A 53 17.15 13.88 3.43
C ASN A 53 16.83 15.05 2.47
N GLY A 54 15.67 15.69 2.61
CA GLY A 54 15.28 16.88 1.84
C GLY A 54 14.64 16.59 0.48
N PHE A 55 14.29 15.33 0.17
CA PHE A 55 13.58 15.04 -1.08
C PHE A 55 12.12 15.52 -1.02
N PRO A 56 11.56 15.98 -2.16
CA PRO A 56 10.14 16.33 -2.23
C PRO A 56 9.24 15.16 -1.83
N PRO A 57 8.15 15.37 -1.05
CA PRO A 57 7.33 14.29 -0.51
C PRO A 57 6.75 13.36 -1.58
N PHE A 58 6.39 13.90 -2.75
CA PHE A 58 5.89 13.11 -3.87
C PHE A 58 6.93 12.13 -4.43
N ILE A 59 8.17 12.59 -4.61
CA ILE A 59 9.28 11.75 -5.09
C ILE A 59 9.63 10.69 -4.04
N ALA A 60 9.66 11.08 -2.77
CA ALA A 60 9.91 10.16 -1.66
C ALA A 60 8.88 9.02 -1.62
N THR A 61 7.60 9.30 -1.87
CA THR A 61 6.56 8.26 -1.96
C THR A 61 6.76 7.32 -3.14
N ILE A 62 7.15 7.83 -4.32
CA ILE A 62 7.45 6.97 -5.47
C ILE A 62 8.63 6.04 -5.17
N ILE A 63 9.69 6.55 -4.54
CA ILE A 63 10.86 5.73 -4.14
C ILE A 63 10.42 4.67 -3.11
N GLY A 64 9.55 5.03 -2.17
CA GLY A 64 8.97 4.09 -1.20
C GLY A 64 8.17 2.96 -1.87
N THR A 65 7.27 3.30 -2.79
CA THR A 65 6.51 2.33 -3.60
C THR A 65 7.44 1.39 -4.39
N LEU A 66 8.49 1.93 -5.00
CA LEU A 66 9.49 1.11 -5.71
C LEU A 66 10.24 0.15 -4.76
N ALA A 67 10.56 0.59 -3.54
CA ALA A 67 11.19 -0.27 -2.54
C ALA A 67 10.25 -1.42 -2.11
N GLY A 68 8.96 -1.13 -1.91
CA GLY A 68 7.94 -2.15 -1.63
C GLY A 68 7.80 -3.15 -2.79
N PHE A 69 7.72 -2.66 -4.03
CA PHE A 69 7.68 -3.47 -5.24
C PHE A 69 8.89 -4.42 -5.33
N LEU A 70 10.10 -3.90 -5.07
CA LEU A 70 11.32 -4.70 -5.08
C LEU A 70 11.30 -5.79 -4.00
N ALA A 71 10.80 -5.48 -2.81
CA ALA A 71 10.63 -6.47 -1.75
C ALA A 71 9.69 -7.61 -2.19
N GLY A 72 8.57 -7.28 -2.83
CA GLY A 72 7.65 -8.28 -3.39
C GLY A 72 8.30 -9.12 -4.51
N CYS A 73 9.07 -8.49 -5.41
CA CYS A 73 9.80 -9.23 -6.44
C CYS A 73 10.81 -10.20 -5.83
N ILE A 74 11.49 -9.83 -4.74
CA ILE A 74 12.41 -10.72 -4.01
C ILE A 74 11.64 -11.91 -3.45
N THR A 75 10.47 -11.71 -2.84
CA THR A 75 9.60 -12.82 -2.38
C THR A 75 9.23 -13.74 -3.54
N GLY A 76 8.85 -13.19 -4.69
CA GLY A 76 8.55 -13.99 -5.87
C GLY A 76 9.76 -14.79 -6.38
N ILE A 77 10.96 -14.21 -6.33
CA ILE A 77 12.21 -14.89 -6.71
C ILE A 77 12.54 -16.03 -5.75
N LEU A 78 12.37 -15.82 -4.44
CA LEU A 78 12.60 -16.84 -3.41
C LEU A 78 11.70 -18.07 -3.62
N HIS A 79 10.43 -17.85 -4.00
CA HIS A 79 9.54 -18.94 -4.35
C HIS A 79 9.93 -19.61 -5.67
N THR A 80 10.03 -18.83 -6.76
CA THR A 80 10.17 -19.37 -8.12
C THR A 80 11.55 -19.98 -8.39
N LYS A 81 12.63 -19.26 -8.04
CA LYS A 81 14.01 -19.70 -8.25
C LYS A 81 14.58 -20.43 -7.03
N GLY A 82 14.25 -19.97 -5.83
CA GLY A 82 14.68 -20.61 -4.59
C GLY A 82 13.93 -21.90 -4.26
N LYS A 83 12.83 -22.19 -4.96
CA LYS A 83 11.98 -23.38 -4.77
C LYS A 83 11.48 -23.56 -3.33
N ILE A 84 11.33 -22.44 -2.62
CA ILE A 84 10.77 -22.38 -1.27
C ILE A 84 9.24 -22.40 -1.38
N ASN A 85 8.53 -23.02 -0.43
CA ASN A 85 7.07 -22.94 -0.39
C ASN A 85 6.61 -21.47 -0.31
N ALA A 86 5.55 -21.10 -1.03
CA ALA A 86 5.02 -19.74 -1.11
C ALA A 86 4.80 -19.10 0.28
N LEU A 87 4.20 -19.85 1.22
CA LEU A 87 3.92 -19.36 2.57
C LEU A 87 5.22 -19.09 3.36
N LEU A 88 6.20 -20.00 3.25
CA LEU A 88 7.49 -19.85 3.92
C LEU A 88 8.30 -18.68 3.33
N SER A 89 8.20 -18.48 2.01
CA SER A 89 8.82 -17.35 1.33
C SER A 89 8.28 -16.01 1.85
N GLY A 90 6.96 -15.91 2.02
CA GLY A 90 6.31 -14.72 2.59
C GLY A 90 6.74 -14.44 4.04
N ILE A 91 6.72 -15.46 4.92
CA ILE A 91 7.14 -15.28 6.32
C ILE A 91 8.63 -14.94 6.42
N LEU A 92 9.48 -15.59 5.62
CA LEU A 92 10.92 -15.30 5.59
C LEU A 92 11.18 -13.84 5.21
N MET A 93 10.50 -13.34 4.18
CA MET A 93 10.65 -11.95 3.75
C MET A 93 10.08 -10.99 4.79
N MET A 94 8.93 -11.26 5.39
CA MET A 94 8.35 -10.42 6.46
C MET A 94 9.33 -10.23 7.63
N ILE A 95 9.97 -11.30 8.09
CA ILE A 95 10.97 -11.24 9.17
C ILE A 95 12.25 -10.52 8.72
N ALA A 96 12.71 -10.76 7.49
CA ALA A 96 13.87 -10.07 6.94
C ALA A 96 13.62 -8.56 6.80
N LEU A 97 12.44 -8.16 6.29
CA LEU A 97 12.05 -6.76 6.15
C LEU A 97 11.95 -6.05 7.49
N TYR A 98 11.54 -6.72 8.57
CA TYR A 98 11.58 -6.12 9.90
C TYR A 98 12.99 -5.61 10.27
N SER A 99 14.00 -6.45 10.07
CA SER A 99 15.40 -6.09 10.32
C SER A 99 15.92 -5.03 9.34
N ILE A 100 15.55 -5.14 8.06
CA ILE A 100 15.96 -4.19 7.01
C ILE A 100 15.35 -2.81 7.28
N ASN A 101 14.08 -2.74 7.66
CA ASN A 101 13.37 -1.49 7.95
C ASN A 101 14.05 -0.74 9.10
N LEU A 102 14.39 -1.43 10.19
CA LEU A 102 15.15 -0.81 11.29
C LEU A 102 16.52 -0.30 10.84
N ARG A 103 17.19 -1.01 9.94
CA ARG A 103 18.49 -0.57 9.39
C ARG A 103 18.35 0.62 8.44
N ILE A 104 17.30 0.66 7.62
CA ILE A 104 17.00 1.81 6.75
C ILE A 104 16.71 3.05 7.61
N MET A 105 15.92 2.89 8.68
CA MET A 105 15.52 4.02 9.53
C MET A 105 16.65 4.49 10.46
N GLY A 106 17.59 3.62 10.84
CA GLY A 106 18.67 3.93 11.77
C GLY A 106 18.25 4.13 13.23
N SER A 107 16.96 4.38 13.48
CA SER A 107 16.34 4.49 14.79
C SER A 107 14.97 3.78 14.82
N PRO A 108 14.44 3.43 16.00
CA PRO A 108 13.10 2.86 16.12
C PRO A 108 11.98 3.83 15.74
N GLN A 109 12.24 5.14 15.79
CA GLN A 109 11.28 6.18 15.47
C GLN A 109 11.96 7.34 14.73
N ILE A 110 11.41 7.67 13.58
CA ILE A 110 11.74 8.88 12.83
C ILE A 110 10.65 9.91 13.08
N SER A 111 11.03 11.12 13.47
CA SER A 111 10.08 12.22 13.67
C SER A 111 9.94 13.06 12.41
N LEU A 112 8.74 13.16 11.86
CA LEU A 112 8.39 14.03 10.73
C LEU A 112 7.62 15.28 11.19
N LEU A 113 7.65 15.61 12.47
CA LEU A 113 6.86 16.71 13.03
C LEU A 113 7.16 18.08 12.40
N ASN A 114 8.40 18.31 11.98
CA ASN A 114 8.84 19.58 11.40
C ASN A 114 8.96 19.54 9.86
N GLU A 115 8.64 18.41 9.23
CA GLU A 115 8.82 18.22 7.79
C GLU A 115 7.50 18.32 7.03
N ALA A 116 7.55 18.92 5.84
CA ALA A 116 6.40 18.96 4.96
C ALA A 116 6.09 17.55 4.44
N THR A 117 4.92 17.01 4.78
CA THR A 117 4.44 15.70 4.31
C THR A 117 3.30 15.84 3.31
N ILE A 118 3.01 14.79 2.55
CA ILE A 118 1.82 14.74 1.68
C ILE A 118 0.55 15.05 2.49
N LYS A 119 0.46 14.54 3.74
CA LYS A 119 -0.66 14.85 4.64
C LYS A 119 -0.77 16.36 4.89
N SER A 120 0.34 17.03 5.21
CA SER A 120 0.34 18.49 5.42
C SER A 120 -0.03 19.28 4.16
N GLN A 121 0.42 18.83 2.99
CA GLN A 121 0.07 19.46 1.71
C GLN A 121 -1.42 19.30 1.40
N ILE A 122 -1.98 18.10 1.57
CA ILE A 122 -3.41 17.82 1.39
C ILE A 122 -4.25 18.71 2.31
N VAL A 123 -3.90 18.80 3.60
CA VAL A 123 -4.62 19.63 4.57
C VAL A 123 -4.57 21.10 4.15
N SER A 124 -3.40 21.62 3.76
CA SER A 124 -3.27 23.03 3.34
C SER A 124 -4.05 23.38 2.07
N ILE A 125 -4.23 22.42 1.15
CA ILE A 125 -5.04 22.59 -0.05
C ILE A 125 -6.52 22.53 0.32
N TRP A 126 -6.89 21.60 1.21
CA TRP A 126 -8.26 21.41 1.66
C TRP A 126 -8.79 22.60 2.47
N GLU A 127 -7.98 23.16 3.37
CA GLU A 127 -8.33 24.35 4.15
C GLU A 127 -8.70 25.55 3.26
N LYS A 128 -8.05 25.69 2.10
CA LYS A 128 -8.36 26.74 1.11
C LYS A 128 -9.74 26.58 0.46
N THR A 129 -10.31 25.37 0.47
CA THR A 129 -11.64 25.11 -0.11
C THR A 129 -12.79 25.57 0.80
N GLY A 130 -12.53 25.80 2.10
CA GLY A 130 -13.54 26.26 3.05
C GLY A 130 -14.71 25.30 3.26
N LEU A 131 -14.57 24.01 2.88
CA LEU A 131 -15.63 23.00 2.99
C LEU A 131 -15.79 22.44 4.41
N ASP A 132 -14.74 22.48 5.22
CA ASP A 132 -14.78 22.01 6.61
C ASP A 132 -15.80 22.76 7.49
N PRO A 133 -15.87 24.11 7.48
CA PRO A 133 -16.89 24.82 8.26
C PRO A 133 -18.32 24.54 7.75
N LEU A 134 -18.53 24.29 6.45
CA LEU A 134 -19.85 23.93 5.93
C LEU A 134 -20.31 22.54 6.41
N LEU A 135 -19.43 21.55 6.33
CA LEU A 135 -19.70 20.19 6.79
C LEU A 135 -19.87 20.15 8.31
N ASN A 136 -19.05 20.88 9.06
CA ASN A 136 -19.16 20.97 10.51
C ASN A 136 -20.45 21.70 10.93
N ASN A 137 -20.91 22.71 10.20
CA ASN A 137 -22.18 23.39 10.46
C ASN A 137 -23.40 22.50 10.15
N MET A 138 -23.34 21.65 9.11
CA MET A 138 -24.36 20.63 8.85
C MET A 138 -24.40 19.59 9.99
N LEU A 139 -23.26 19.24 10.55
CA LEU A 139 -23.17 18.29 11.64
C LEU A 139 -23.52 18.91 13.01
N ALA A 140 -23.38 20.22 13.18
CA ALA A 140 -23.78 20.96 14.38
C ALA A 140 -25.29 20.87 14.67
N LEU A 141 -26.12 20.61 13.65
CA LEU A 141 -27.55 20.30 13.82
C LEU A 141 -27.80 19.00 14.61
N THR A 142 -26.80 18.12 14.74
CA THR A 142 -26.91 16.83 15.43
C THR A 142 -26.44 16.82 16.90
N LYS A 143 -26.20 17.99 17.52
CA LYS A 143 -25.78 18.14 18.94
C LYS A 143 -24.55 17.28 19.32
N LEU A 144 -23.50 17.30 18.50
CA LEU A 144 -22.22 16.67 18.81
C LEU A 144 -21.21 17.73 19.28
N ASP A 145 -20.61 17.53 20.45
CA ASP A 145 -19.75 18.54 21.12
C ASP A 145 -18.32 18.63 20.56
N LYS A 146 -17.90 17.71 19.68
CA LYS A 146 -16.55 17.69 19.10
C LYS A 146 -16.56 17.22 17.65
N PHE A 147 -16.12 18.10 16.75
CA PHE A 147 -16.01 17.84 15.32
C PHE A 147 -14.59 17.45 14.91
N PRO A 148 -14.40 16.67 13.82
CA PRO A 148 -13.09 16.39 13.25
C PRO A 148 -12.44 17.68 12.72
N SER A 149 -11.13 17.80 12.86
CA SER A 149 -10.37 18.98 12.41
C SER A 149 -10.30 19.11 10.89
N THR A 150 -10.39 17.99 10.15
CA THR A 150 -10.32 17.99 8.68
C THR A 150 -11.01 16.76 8.11
N TRP A 151 -11.97 16.95 7.20
CA TRP A 151 -12.60 15.84 6.46
C TRP A 151 -11.80 15.42 5.22
N GLY A 152 -10.90 16.30 4.77
CA GLY A 152 -10.13 16.15 3.54
C GLY A 152 -9.29 14.88 3.46
N ILE A 153 -8.67 14.43 4.57
CA ILE A 153 -7.82 13.23 4.53
C ILE A 153 -8.65 11.99 4.21
N LEU A 154 -9.78 11.81 4.88
CA LEU A 154 -10.68 10.68 4.65
C LEU A 154 -11.19 10.67 3.20
N ILE A 155 -11.63 11.82 2.70
CA ILE A 155 -12.17 11.94 1.33
C ILE A 155 -11.07 11.67 0.30
N VAL A 156 -9.91 12.31 0.43
CA VAL A 156 -8.79 12.15 -0.53
C VAL A 156 -8.27 10.71 -0.53
N MET A 157 -8.09 10.09 0.65
CA MET A 157 -7.65 8.68 0.73
C MET A 157 -8.70 7.73 0.17
N SER A 158 -10.00 7.98 0.41
CA SER A 158 -11.07 7.17 -0.17
C SER A 158 -11.09 7.27 -1.70
N ILE A 159 -10.91 8.47 -2.25
CA ILE A 159 -10.79 8.68 -3.70
C ILE A 159 -9.55 7.95 -4.24
N LEU A 160 -8.42 8.07 -3.56
CA LEU A 160 -7.17 7.39 -3.95
C LEU A 160 -7.33 5.87 -3.97
N VAL A 161 -7.97 5.28 -2.95
CA VAL A 161 -8.28 3.84 -2.89
C VAL A 161 -9.17 3.43 -4.07
N ILE A 162 -10.20 4.21 -4.39
CA ILE A 162 -11.07 3.93 -5.54
C ILE A 162 -10.28 3.99 -6.84
N ILE A 163 -9.40 4.98 -7.01
CA ILE A 163 -8.52 5.09 -8.20
C ILE A 163 -7.61 3.86 -8.30
N ILE A 164 -6.92 3.49 -7.23
CA ILE A 164 -6.02 2.32 -7.21
C ILE A 164 -6.80 1.04 -7.53
N LYS A 165 -7.99 0.87 -6.97
CA LYS A 165 -8.87 -0.26 -7.26
C LYS A 165 -9.26 -0.30 -8.74
N LEU A 166 -9.66 0.83 -9.32
CA LEU A 166 -10.01 0.90 -10.75
C LEU A 166 -8.80 0.60 -11.65
N LEU A 167 -7.61 1.07 -11.28
CA LEU A 167 -6.36 0.76 -11.98
C LEU A 167 -6.04 -0.74 -11.88
N ALA A 168 -6.19 -1.35 -10.70
CA ALA A 168 -5.99 -2.79 -10.50
C ALA A 168 -6.99 -3.61 -11.32
N ASP A 169 -8.27 -3.24 -11.32
CA ASP A 169 -9.30 -3.90 -12.14
C ASP A 169 -9.00 -3.79 -13.64
N TYR A 170 -8.53 -2.63 -14.09
CA TYR A 170 -8.12 -2.41 -15.47
C TYR A 170 -6.91 -3.28 -15.81
N PHE A 171 -5.89 -3.30 -14.96
CA PHE A 171 -4.72 -4.16 -15.11
C PHE A 171 -5.10 -5.64 -15.20
N LEU A 172 -6.02 -6.12 -14.35
CA LEU A 172 -6.50 -7.50 -14.34
C LEU A 172 -7.33 -7.89 -15.58
N LYS A 173 -7.76 -6.92 -16.40
CA LYS A 173 -8.40 -7.14 -17.70
C LYS A 173 -7.41 -7.16 -18.87
N THR A 174 -6.16 -6.72 -18.67
CA THR A 174 -5.12 -6.80 -19.69
C THR A 174 -4.68 -8.26 -19.93
N GLU A 175 -3.99 -8.52 -21.04
CA GLU A 175 -3.46 -9.86 -21.36
C GLU A 175 -2.54 -10.40 -20.25
N VAL A 176 -1.67 -9.55 -19.70
CA VAL A 176 -0.79 -9.90 -18.58
C VAL A 176 -1.61 -10.20 -17.32
N GLY A 177 -2.64 -9.40 -17.05
CA GLY A 177 -3.54 -9.61 -15.91
C GLY A 177 -4.36 -10.91 -16.01
N LEU A 178 -4.84 -11.25 -17.20
CA LEU A 178 -5.54 -12.52 -17.46
C LEU A 178 -4.59 -13.72 -17.31
N ALA A 179 -3.37 -13.62 -17.83
CA ALA A 179 -2.34 -14.65 -17.66
C ALA A 179 -1.98 -14.83 -16.17
N LEU A 180 -1.92 -13.74 -15.41
CA LEU A 180 -1.64 -13.74 -13.98
C LEU A 180 -2.75 -14.44 -13.17
N ARG A 181 -4.01 -14.12 -13.44
CA ARG A 181 -5.18 -14.82 -12.86
C ARG A 181 -5.18 -16.31 -13.21
N ALA A 182 -4.91 -16.63 -14.47
CA ALA A 182 -4.86 -18.02 -14.92
C ALA A 182 -3.67 -18.78 -14.31
N THR A 183 -2.57 -18.08 -13.98
CA THR A 183 -1.43 -18.66 -13.26
C THR A 183 -1.81 -19.05 -11.84
N GLY A 184 -2.60 -18.23 -11.14
CA GLY A 184 -3.15 -18.58 -9.82
C GLY A 184 -4.07 -19.80 -9.88
N ASN A 185 -4.93 -19.90 -10.90
CA ASN A 185 -5.85 -21.03 -11.04
C ASN A 185 -5.18 -22.34 -11.48
N ASN A 186 -4.29 -22.28 -12.47
CA ASN A 186 -3.64 -23.47 -13.02
C ASN A 186 -2.32 -23.14 -13.75
N GLN A 187 -1.22 -23.23 -13.00
CA GLN A 187 0.13 -23.02 -13.52
C GLN A 187 0.50 -23.99 -14.66
N LYS A 188 0.04 -25.25 -14.63
CA LYS A 188 0.39 -26.25 -15.65
C LYS A 188 -0.18 -25.88 -17.01
N MET A 189 -1.41 -25.37 -17.04
CA MET A 189 -2.06 -24.91 -18.26
C MET A 189 -1.31 -23.72 -18.88
N ILE A 190 -0.96 -22.71 -18.07
CA ILE A 190 -0.25 -21.53 -18.58
C ILE A 190 1.15 -21.86 -19.10
N ARG A 191 1.84 -22.81 -18.46
CA ARG A 191 3.12 -23.34 -18.97
C ARG A 191 2.97 -24.05 -20.33
N SER A 192 1.85 -24.73 -20.57
CA SER A 192 1.57 -25.36 -21.88
C SER A 192 1.29 -24.35 -23.00
N PHE A 193 0.86 -23.13 -22.66
CA PHE A 193 0.73 -22.00 -23.58
C PHE A 193 2.03 -21.20 -23.74
N SER A 194 3.18 -21.78 -23.39
CA SER A 194 4.52 -21.19 -23.53
C SER A 194 4.75 -19.88 -22.74
N ALA A 195 3.87 -19.54 -21.80
CA ALA A 195 4.05 -18.38 -20.94
C ALA A 195 4.85 -18.72 -19.68
N ASN A 196 5.71 -17.78 -19.25
CA ASN A 196 6.55 -17.97 -18.07
C ASN A 196 5.77 -17.63 -16.78
N THR A 197 5.28 -18.66 -16.10
CA THR A 197 4.59 -18.52 -14.80
C THR A 197 5.45 -17.86 -13.75
N ASP A 198 6.77 -18.06 -13.79
CA ASP A 198 7.67 -17.57 -12.74
C ASP A 198 7.79 -16.05 -12.82
N THR A 199 7.89 -15.50 -14.03
CA THR A 199 7.85 -14.06 -14.26
C THR A 199 6.50 -13.45 -13.85
N LEU A 200 5.39 -14.14 -14.14
CA LEU A 200 4.05 -13.69 -13.77
C LEU A 200 3.87 -13.65 -12.24
N ILE A 201 4.40 -14.64 -11.52
CA ILE A 201 4.39 -14.65 -10.05
C ILE A 201 5.25 -13.51 -9.49
N ILE A 202 6.48 -13.33 -9.99
CA ILE A 202 7.37 -12.26 -9.52
C ILE A 202 6.74 -10.88 -9.75
N LEU A 203 6.14 -10.66 -10.91
CA LEU A 203 5.47 -9.42 -11.24
C LEU A 203 4.20 -9.21 -10.40
N GLY A 204 3.40 -10.26 -10.20
CA GLY A 204 2.18 -10.20 -9.39
C GLY A 204 2.43 -9.88 -7.93
N ILE A 205 3.42 -10.54 -7.34
CA ILE A 205 3.82 -10.28 -5.96
C ILE A 205 4.49 -8.90 -5.86
N GLY A 206 5.29 -8.50 -6.85
CA GLY A 206 5.84 -7.14 -6.92
C GLY A 206 4.74 -6.07 -6.88
N ILE A 207 3.75 -6.16 -7.77
CA ILE A 207 2.61 -5.21 -7.84
C ILE A 207 1.78 -5.24 -6.54
N SER A 208 1.65 -6.42 -5.91
CA SER A 208 0.92 -6.56 -4.64
C SER A 208 1.62 -5.87 -3.45
N ASN A 209 2.93 -5.64 -3.52
CA ASN A 209 3.74 -5.13 -2.42
C ASN A 209 4.20 -3.68 -2.61
N GLY A 210 4.02 -3.09 -3.80
CA GLY A 210 4.38 -1.69 -4.11
C GLY A 210 3.15 -0.79 -4.14
#